data_AF-A0A3N2CP06-F1
#
_entry.id   AF-A0A3N2CP06-F1
#
_cell.length_a   1.000
_cell.length_b   1.000
_cell.length_c   1.000
_cell.angle_alpha   90.00
_cell.angle_beta   90.00
_cell.angle_gamma   90.00
#
_symmetry.space_group_name_H-M   'P 1'
#
loop_
_entity.id
_entity.type
_entity.pdbx_description
1 polymer ?
#
loop_
_entity_poly.entity_id
_entity_poly.type
_entity_poly.pdbx_seq_one_letter_code
_entity_poly.pdbx_strand_id
1 'polypeptide(L)'
;MESLVTRVRPAYDAVVVGYADCGTYGALDAVCERLGVRRLSGLHCYDVFAGATRVEELLEDQPGTYLLTDFLARSFARTVEQELGLDRFPELLDAYFGHYTRVVWLAQSDDATELAELRPLAQDAADRLGLPLQVVPTGTDGLMLALRSLLPEESLCPP
;
A
#
# COMPACT_ATOMS: atom_id res chain seq x y z
N MET A 1 -12.85 -12.28 7.32
CA MET A 1 -12.00 -11.78 8.42
C MET A 1 -12.42 -12.33 9.78
N GLU A 2 -13.65 -12.10 10.24
CA GLU A 2 -14.08 -12.44 11.62
C GLU A 2 -13.92 -13.93 11.99
N SER A 3 -14.27 -14.82 11.05
CA SER A 3 -14.11 -16.27 11.23
C SER A 3 -12.64 -16.68 11.40
N LEU A 4 -11.73 -16.01 10.69
CA LEU A 4 -10.29 -16.24 10.81
C LEU A 4 -9.79 -15.79 12.19
N VAL A 5 -10.16 -14.57 12.61
CA VAL A 5 -9.79 -14.04 13.93
C VAL A 5 -10.23 -14.98 15.06
N THR A 6 -11.49 -15.43 15.02
CA THR A 6 -12.04 -16.33 16.03
C THR A 6 -11.31 -17.68 16.05
N ARG A 7 -10.96 -18.21 14.87
CA ARG A 7 -10.30 -19.50 14.73
C ARG A 7 -8.85 -19.48 15.25
N VAL A 8 -8.10 -18.41 14.98
CA VAL A 8 -6.67 -18.35 15.34
C VAL A 8 -6.42 -17.84 16.75
N ARG A 9 -7.36 -17.09 17.35
CA ARG A 9 -7.21 -16.51 18.69
C ARG A 9 -6.73 -17.47 19.78
N PRO A 10 -7.17 -18.75 19.85
CA PRO A 10 -6.68 -19.66 20.89
C PRO A 10 -5.22 -20.10 20.71
N ALA A 11 -4.65 -19.91 19.52
CA ALA A 11 -3.32 -20.42 19.16
C ALA A 11 -2.20 -19.36 19.23
N TYR A 12 -2.54 -18.09 19.50
CA TYR A 12 -1.60 -16.97 19.49
C TYR A 12 -1.82 -16.04 20.67
N ASP A 13 -0.73 -15.50 21.21
CA ASP A 13 -0.76 -14.53 22.32
C ASP A 13 -1.44 -13.20 21.91
N ALA A 14 -1.31 -12.82 20.64
CA ALA A 14 -1.93 -11.64 20.06
C ALA A 14 -2.44 -11.90 18.64
N VAL A 15 -3.62 -11.35 18.32
CA VAL A 15 -4.18 -11.34 16.97
C VAL A 15 -4.47 -9.90 16.58
N VAL A 16 -3.89 -9.47 15.46
CA VAL A 16 -4.02 -8.12 14.91
C VAL A 16 -4.39 -8.18 13.43
N VAL A 17 -5.01 -7.13 12.93
CA VAL A 17 -5.39 -7.00 11.51
C VAL A 17 -4.33 -6.20 10.78
N GLY A 18 -3.59 -6.86 9.89
CA GLY A 18 -2.57 -6.25 9.03
C GLY A 18 -3.14 -5.44 7.86
N TYR A 19 -4.22 -4.70 8.09
CA TYR A 19 -4.92 -3.89 7.09
C TYR A 19 -5.23 -2.52 7.69
N ALA A 20 -4.89 -1.45 6.97
CA ALA A 20 -5.31 -0.08 7.29
C ALA A 20 -6.79 0.13 6.90
N ASP A 21 -7.36 1.34 7.00
CA ASP A 21 -8.77 1.51 6.59
C ASP A 21 -8.97 1.21 5.10
N CYS A 22 -8.06 1.66 4.24
CA CYS A 22 -8.01 1.39 2.80
C CYS A 22 -9.37 1.56 2.07
N GLY A 23 -10.17 2.55 2.48
CA GLY A 23 -11.46 2.83 1.86
C GLY A 23 -12.64 2.04 2.45
N THR A 24 -12.49 1.46 3.66
CA THR A 24 -13.65 0.93 4.39
C THR A 24 -14.43 2.01 5.13
N TYR A 25 -13.88 3.22 5.24
CA TYR A 25 -14.52 4.39 5.85
C TYR A 25 -15.06 4.10 7.26
N GLY A 26 -14.28 3.38 8.07
CA GLY A 26 -14.62 3.04 9.46
C GLY A 26 -15.42 1.75 9.64
N ALA A 27 -15.86 1.10 8.55
CA ALA A 27 -16.53 -0.20 8.66
C ALA A 27 -15.59 -1.28 9.25
N LEU A 28 -14.30 -1.22 8.93
CA LEU A 28 -13.30 -2.10 9.53
C LEU A 28 -13.11 -1.85 11.02
N ASP A 29 -13.11 -0.58 11.45
CA ASP A 29 -12.99 -0.20 12.86
C ASP A 29 -14.10 -0.82 13.70
N ALA A 30 -15.35 -0.71 13.25
CA ALA A 30 -16.49 -1.29 13.94
C ALA A 30 -16.37 -2.82 14.14
N VAL A 31 -15.78 -3.53 13.16
CA VAL A 31 -15.54 -4.97 13.29
C VAL A 31 -14.37 -5.26 14.22
N CYS A 32 -13.28 -4.50 14.12
CA CYS A 32 -12.12 -4.63 15.01
C CYS A 32 -12.47 -4.39 16.48
N GLU A 33 -13.26 -3.33 16.76
CA GLU A 33 -13.78 -3.01 18.10
C GLU A 33 -14.63 -4.14 18.65
N ARG A 34 -15.60 -4.64 17.87
CA ARG A 34 -16.48 -5.75 18.28
C ARG A 34 -15.70 -7.03 18.59
N LEU A 35 -14.62 -7.28 17.86
CA LEU A 35 -13.78 -8.46 18.07
C LEU A 35 -12.66 -8.22 19.10
N GLY A 36 -12.48 -6.99 19.60
CA GLY A 36 -11.37 -6.64 20.49
C GLY A 36 -10.00 -6.94 19.88
N VAL A 37 -9.81 -6.67 18.59
CA VAL A 37 -8.51 -6.76 17.91
C VAL A 37 -8.06 -5.39 17.44
N ARG A 38 -6.75 -5.16 17.44
CA ARG A 38 -6.17 -3.94 16.85
C ARG A 38 -5.91 -4.13 15.36
N ARG A 39 -5.85 -3.03 14.61
CA ARG A 39 -5.48 -3.02 13.18
C ARG A 39 -4.37 -2.02 12.91
N LEU A 40 -3.73 -2.13 11.73
CA LEU A 40 -2.81 -1.09 11.27
C LEU A 40 -3.54 0.27 11.21
N SER A 41 -2.87 1.31 11.69
CA SER A 41 -3.32 2.69 11.58
C SER A 41 -3.15 3.22 10.15
N GLY A 42 -3.74 4.39 9.88
CA GLY A 42 -3.68 5.03 8.56
C GLY A 42 -4.92 4.82 7.70
N LEU A 43 -5.01 5.63 6.65
CA LEU A 43 -6.10 5.60 5.66
C LEU A 43 -5.73 4.71 4.48
N HIS A 44 -4.45 4.67 4.12
CA HIS A 44 -3.96 3.88 3.00
C HIS A 44 -2.73 3.06 3.40
N CYS A 45 -2.48 1.98 2.67
CA CYS A 45 -1.25 1.20 2.84
C CYS A 45 0.01 2.05 2.58
N TYR A 46 -0.08 3.09 1.76
CA TYR A 46 1.02 4.03 1.52
C TYR A 46 1.46 4.75 2.80
N ASP A 47 0.54 5.12 3.69
CA ASP A 47 0.83 5.80 4.96
C ASP A 47 1.69 4.92 5.87
N VAL A 48 1.50 3.60 5.78
CA VAL A 48 2.23 2.59 6.56
C VAL A 48 3.66 2.43 6.02
N PHE A 49 3.88 2.55 4.71
CA PHE A 49 5.20 2.36 4.10
C PHE A 49 6.03 3.64 4.03
N ALA A 50 5.48 4.70 3.45
CA ALA A 50 6.18 5.95 3.22
C ALA A 50 6.08 6.93 4.41
N GLY A 51 5.22 6.64 5.38
CA GLY A 51 4.86 7.53 6.47
C GLY A 51 3.79 8.54 6.04
N ALA A 52 2.75 8.70 6.86
CA ALA A 52 1.60 9.55 6.57
C ALA A 52 1.99 10.97 6.14
N THR A 53 2.92 11.61 6.84
CA THR A 53 3.37 12.98 6.52
C THR A 53 3.99 13.09 5.12
N ARG A 54 4.81 12.11 4.72
CA ARG A 54 5.48 12.17 3.42
C ARG A 54 4.53 11.87 2.26
N VAL A 55 3.55 10.99 2.48
CA VAL A 55 2.46 10.76 1.52
C VAL A 55 1.61 12.01 1.38
N GLU A 56 1.23 12.62 2.51
CA GLU A 56 0.47 13.87 2.55
C GLU A 56 1.22 14.99 1.81
N GLU A 57 2.50 15.22 2.10
CA GLU A 57 3.33 16.20 1.38
C GLU A 57 3.37 15.94 -0.13
N LEU A 58 3.51 14.68 -0.57
CA LEU A 58 3.54 14.33 -2.00
C LEU A 58 2.21 14.63 -2.70
N LEU A 59 1.09 14.37 -2.01
CA LEU A 59 -0.26 14.58 -2.53
C LEU A 59 -0.70 16.04 -2.43
N GLU A 60 -0.26 16.78 -1.40
CA GLU A 60 -0.50 18.22 -1.27
C GLU A 60 0.31 19.02 -2.31
N ASP A 61 1.58 18.67 -2.52
CA ASP A 61 2.45 19.29 -3.52
C ASP A 61 1.90 19.08 -4.94
N GLN A 62 1.46 17.86 -5.26
CA GLN A 62 0.80 17.54 -6.53
C GLN A 62 -0.33 16.54 -6.34
N PRO A 63 -1.60 17.01 -6.27
CA PRO A 63 -2.77 16.13 -6.12
C PRO A 63 -2.91 15.09 -7.23
N GLY A 64 -2.41 15.39 -8.44
CA GLY A 64 -2.35 14.47 -9.59
C GLY A 64 -1.27 13.38 -9.48
N THR A 65 -0.93 12.92 -8.29
CA THR A 65 0.10 11.89 -8.09
C THR A 65 -0.51 10.50 -8.03
N TYR A 66 -0.06 9.61 -8.92
CA TYR A 66 -0.40 8.19 -8.87
C TYR A 66 0.65 7.44 -8.05
N LEU A 67 0.26 6.84 -6.93
CA LEU A 67 1.17 6.12 -6.04
C LEU A 67 1.29 4.65 -6.45
N LEU A 68 2.51 4.23 -6.76
CA LEU A 68 2.87 2.87 -7.13
C LEU A 68 3.68 2.23 -6.00
N THR A 69 3.30 1.05 -5.54
CA THR A 69 4.09 0.20 -4.62
C THR A 69 4.81 -0.90 -5.40
N ASP A 70 5.71 -1.65 -4.77
CA ASP A 70 6.42 -2.77 -5.41
C ASP A 70 5.43 -3.83 -5.92
N PHE A 71 4.36 -4.09 -5.16
CA PHE A 71 3.28 -4.97 -5.60
C PHE A 71 2.59 -4.45 -6.87
N LEU A 72 2.25 -3.16 -6.91
CA LEU A 72 1.59 -2.58 -8.09
C LEU A 72 2.54 -2.52 -9.28
N ALA A 73 3.83 -2.23 -9.08
CA ALA A 73 4.83 -2.27 -10.15
C ALA A 73 4.89 -3.67 -10.80
N ARG A 74 4.89 -4.74 -9.99
CA ARG A 74 4.89 -6.12 -10.52
C ARG A 74 3.59 -6.53 -11.20
N SER A 75 2.47 -5.98 -10.76
CA SER A 75 1.14 -6.47 -11.14
C SER A 75 0.34 -5.50 -11.99
N PHE A 76 0.91 -4.36 -12.41
CA PHE A 76 0.20 -3.23 -13.02
C PHE A 76 -0.72 -3.65 -14.17
N ALA A 77 -0.20 -4.44 -15.12
CA ALA A 77 -0.97 -4.92 -16.26
C ALA A 77 -2.22 -5.74 -15.85
N ARG A 78 -2.14 -6.51 -14.76
CA ARG A 78 -3.28 -7.29 -14.27
C ARG A 78 -4.20 -6.44 -13.41
N THR A 79 -3.65 -5.77 -12.40
CA THR A 79 -4.42 -5.14 -11.32
C THR A 79 -5.01 -3.79 -11.74
N VAL A 80 -4.40 -3.11 -12.70
CA VAL A 80 -4.81 -1.77 -13.15
C VAL A 80 -5.33 -1.84 -14.58
N GLU A 81 -4.51 -2.27 -15.53
CA GLU A 81 -4.90 -2.21 -16.94
C GLU A 81 -6.11 -3.10 -17.26
N GLN A 82 -6.08 -4.37 -16.87
CA GLN A 82 -7.17 -5.31 -17.15
C GLN A 82 -8.45 -5.01 -16.35
N GLU A 83 -8.30 -4.73 -15.06
CA GLU A 83 -9.44 -4.45 -14.16
C GLU A 83 -10.17 -3.14 -14.54
N LEU A 84 -9.42 -2.11 -14.96
CA LEU A 84 -10.01 -0.88 -15.50
C LEU A 84 -10.43 -1.00 -16.97
N GLY A 85 -10.08 -2.11 -17.63
CA GLY A 85 -10.41 -2.37 -19.02
C GLY A 85 -9.64 -1.54 -20.04
N LEU A 86 -8.49 -0.99 -19.66
CA LEU A 86 -7.61 -0.19 -20.53
C LEU A 86 -7.01 -1.03 -21.67
N ASP A 87 -6.89 -2.34 -21.47
CA ASP A 87 -6.47 -3.31 -22.47
C ASP A 87 -7.48 -3.45 -23.62
N ARG A 88 -8.78 -3.25 -23.31
CA ARG A 88 -9.91 -3.37 -24.24
C ARG A 88 -10.40 -2.02 -24.75
N PHE A 89 -10.30 -0.98 -23.93
CA PHE A 89 -10.79 0.38 -24.18
C PHE A 89 -9.71 1.42 -23.82
N PRO A 90 -8.67 1.58 -24.65
CA PRO A 90 -7.56 2.50 -24.38
C PRO A 90 -7.99 3.96 -24.23
N GLU A 91 -9.12 4.36 -24.82
CA GLU A 91 -9.70 5.70 -24.69
C GLU A 91 -10.09 6.08 -23.26
N LEU A 92 -10.28 5.09 -22.37
CA LEU A 92 -10.57 5.33 -20.95
C LEU A 92 -9.37 5.86 -20.19
N LEU A 93 -8.16 5.77 -20.76
CA LEU A 93 -6.95 6.22 -20.11
C LEU A 93 -7.00 7.71 -19.78
N ASP A 94 -7.46 8.55 -20.72
CA ASP A 94 -7.64 9.98 -20.47
C ASP A 94 -8.73 10.25 -19.43
N ALA A 95 -9.82 9.49 -19.48
CA ALA A 95 -10.92 9.62 -18.51
C ALA A 95 -10.50 9.29 -17.07
N TYR A 96 -9.64 8.29 -16.87
CA TYR A 96 -9.17 7.88 -15.54
C TYR A 96 -7.92 8.61 -15.09
N PHE A 97 -6.98 8.87 -16.00
CA PHE A 97 -5.65 9.36 -15.67
C PHE A 97 -5.35 10.77 -16.19
N GLY A 98 -6.26 11.43 -16.91
CA GLY A 98 -6.02 12.74 -17.55
C GLY A 98 -5.76 13.90 -16.58
N HIS A 99 -6.06 13.73 -15.29
CA HIS A 99 -5.74 14.71 -14.23
C HIS A 99 -4.48 14.36 -13.43
N TYR A 100 -3.84 13.23 -13.73
CA TYR A 100 -2.58 12.86 -13.12
C TYR A 100 -1.41 13.53 -13.85
N THR A 101 -0.39 13.90 -13.08
CA THR A 101 0.80 14.62 -13.55
C THR A 101 2.07 13.82 -13.39
N ARG A 102 2.07 12.81 -12.51
CA ARG A 102 3.22 11.94 -12.25
C ARG A 102 2.82 10.59 -11.67
N VAL A 103 3.68 9.61 -11.86
CA VAL A 103 3.71 8.38 -11.07
C VAL A 103 4.83 8.50 -10.05
N VAL A 104 4.54 8.24 -8.78
CA VAL A 104 5.54 8.10 -7.73
C VAL A 104 5.61 6.64 -7.32
N TRP A 105 6.72 5.98 -7.63
CA TRP A 105 7.01 4.65 -7.13
C TRP A 105 7.67 4.75 -5.74
N LEU A 106 6.94 4.27 -4.74
CA LEU A 106 7.40 4.06 -3.37
C LEU A 106 8.15 2.72 -3.33
N ALA A 107 9.48 2.75 -3.44
CA ALA A 107 10.32 1.56 -3.51
C ALA A 107 10.53 0.99 -2.10
N GLN A 108 9.91 -0.17 -1.83
CA GLN A 108 9.82 -0.76 -0.50
C GLN A 108 10.97 -1.74 -0.22
N SER A 109 11.41 -2.48 -1.23
CA SER A 109 12.54 -3.39 -1.12
C SER A 109 13.86 -2.65 -0.85
N ASP A 110 14.69 -3.22 0.02
CA ASP A 110 16.07 -2.82 0.29
C ASP A 110 17.10 -3.69 -0.47
N ASP A 111 16.63 -4.76 -1.14
CA ASP A 111 17.47 -5.64 -1.95
C ASP A 111 17.75 -5.01 -3.33
N ALA A 112 19.02 -4.81 -3.63
CA ALA A 112 19.46 -4.18 -4.87
C ALA A 112 19.11 -4.99 -6.13
N THR A 113 19.09 -6.32 -6.04
CA THR A 113 18.68 -7.21 -7.14
C THR A 113 17.18 -7.07 -7.37
N GLU A 114 16.38 -7.07 -6.30
CA GLU A 114 14.93 -6.91 -6.40
C GLU A 114 14.54 -5.54 -6.98
N LEU A 115 15.19 -4.47 -6.52
CA LEU A 115 14.99 -3.11 -7.04
C LEU A 115 15.37 -3.00 -8.52
N ALA A 116 16.41 -3.71 -8.97
CA ALA A 116 16.80 -3.74 -10.37
C ALA A 116 15.75 -4.43 -11.26
N GLU A 117 15.03 -5.43 -10.73
CA GLU A 117 13.91 -6.06 -11.43
C GLU A 117 12.65 -5.18 -11.44
N LEU A 118 12.38 -4.47 -10.33
CA LEU A 118 11.18 -3.66 -10.17
C LEU A 118 11.22 -2.36 -10.98
N ARG A 119 12.38 -1.74 -11.09
CA ARG A 119 12.55 -0.45 -11.77
C ARG A 119 12.03 -0.41 -13.21
N PRO A 120 12.36 -1.38 -14.10
CA PRO A 120 11.80 -1.39 -15.44
C PRO A 120 10.27 -1.57 -15.43
N LEU A 121 9.71 -2.34 -14.50
CA LEU A 121 8.26 -2.53 -14.39
C LEU A 121 7.54 -1.26 -13.93
N ALA A 122 8.12 -0.53 -12.98
CA ALA A 122 7.62 0.77 -12.56
C ALA A 122 7.69 1.81 -13.70
N GLN A 123 8.76 1.77 -14.51
CA GLN A 123 8.89 2.61 -15.69
C GLN A 123 7.84 2.26 -16.75
N ASP A 124 7.63 0.97 -17.03
CA ASP A 124 6.62 0.51 -17.98
C ASP A 124 5.22 0.97 -17.56
N ALA A 125 4.88 0.87 -16.27
CA ALA A 125 3.61 1.37 -15.73
C ALA A 125 3.44 2.89 -15.94
N ALA A 126 4.49 3.67 -15.70
CA ALA A 126 4.46 5.12 -15.91
C ALA A 126 4.33 5.49 -17.40
N ASP A 127 5.07 4.79 -18.26
CA ASP A 127 5.02 4.97 -19.71
C ASP A 127 3.64 4.62 -20.27
N ARG A 128 3.00 3.57 -19.74
CA ARG A 128 1.62 3.18 -20.09
C ARG A 128 0.63 4.27 -19.77
N LEU A 129 0.78 4.92 -18.63
CA LEU A 129 -0.05 6.05 -18.22
C LEU A 129 0.33 7.37 -18.93
N GLY A 130 1.46 7.41 -19.64
CA GLY A 130 1.98 8.63 -20.27
C GLY A 130 2.48 9.67 -19.26
N LEU A 131 2.90 9.23 -18.07
CA LEU A 131 3.28 10.10 -16.96
C LEU A 131 4.76 9.94 -16.61
N PRO A 132 5.44 11.00 -16.13
CA PRO A 132 6.81 10.89 -15.63
C PRO A 132 6.87 10.04 -14.36
N LEU A 133 7.89 9.18 -14.26
CA LEU A 133 8.18 8.39 -13.06
C LEU A 133 9.12 9.14 -12.11
N GLN A 134 8.72 9.23 -10.85
CA GLN A 134 9.56 9.61 -9.73
C GLN A 134 9.73 8.40 -8.80
N VAL A 135 10.96 8.13 -8.36
CA VAL A 135 11.25 7.02 -7.43
C VAL A 135 11.55 7.59 -6.05
N VAL A 136 10.87 7.08 -5.03
CA VAL A 136 11.06 7.45 -3.64
C VAL A 136 11.35 6.17 -2.84
N PRO A 137 12.59 5.96 -2.39
CA PRO A 137 12.90 4.86 -1.48
C PRO A 137 12.15 5.05 -0.16
N THR A 138 11.45 4.02 0.29
CA THR A 138 10.72 4.02 1.57
C THR A 138 11.20 2.93 2.51
N GLY A 139 11.65 1.78 1.98
CA GLY A 139 11.91 0.61 2.80
C GLY A 139 10.62 0.01 3.37
N THR A 140 10.76 -0.85 4.38
CA THR A 140 9.64 -1.46 5.12
C THR A 140 9.63 -1.11 6.62
N ASP A 141 10.53 -0.23 7.07
CA ASP A 141 10.65 0.16 8.47
C ASP A 141 9.35 0.75 9.06
N GLY A 142 8.62 1.53 8.26
CA GLY A 142 7.31 2.05 8.66
C GLY A 142 6.31 0.94 8.99
N LEU A 143 6.28 -0.13 8.18
CA LEU A 143 5.46 -1.32 8.44
C LEU A 143 5.93 -2.05 9.70
N MET A 144 7.25 -2.22 9.88
CA MET A 144 7.81 -2.86 11.07
C MET A 144 7.45 -2.12 12.36
N LEU A 145 7.55 -0.78 12.36
CA LEU A 145 7.16 0.05 13.49
C LEU A 145 5.65 -0.02 13.75
N ALA A 146 4.84 0.05 12.70
CA ALA A 146 3.40 -0.07 12.81
C ALA A 146 2.99 -1.43 13.40
N LEU A 147 3.56 -2.53 12.91
CA LEU A 147 3.31 -3.87 13.45
C LEU A 147 3.76 -4.00 14.91
N ARG A 148 4.94 -3.47 15.27
CA ARG A 148 5.43 -3.47 16.65
C ARG A 148 4.47 -2.74 17.61
N SER A 149 3.86 -1.63 17.18
CA SER A 149 2.87 -0.90 17.97
C SER A 149 1.58 -1.70 18.24
N LEU A 150 1.29 -2.70 17.42
CA LEU A 150 0.10 -3.54 17.56
C LEU A 150 0.30 -4.77 18.45
N LEU A 151 1.54 -5.16 18.72
CA LEU A 151 1.86 -6.30 19.56
C LEU A 151 2.01 -5.89 21.03
N PRO A 152 1.67 -6.77 21.99
CA PRO A 152 2.02 -6.58 23.40
C PRO A 152 3.54 -6.58 23.58
N GLU A 153 4.07 -5.83 24.55
CA GLU A 153 5.52 -5.79 24.82
C GLU A 153 6.08 -7.18 25.19
N GLU A 154 5.27 -8.02 25.82
CA GLU A 154 5.61 -9.39 26.22
C GLU A 154 5.74 -10.36 25.03
N SER A 155 5.20 -10.00 23.86
CA SER A 155 5.27 -10.79 22.62
C SER A 155 6.41 -10.36 21.70
N LEU A 156 7.18 -9.33 22.09
CA LEU A 156 8.34 -8.87 21.33
C LEU A 156 9.55 -9.71 21.73
N CYS A 157 10.15 -10.41 20.76
CA CYS A 157 11.38 -11.15 20.98
C CYS A 157 12.45 -10.18 21.55
N PRO A 158 13.16 -10.53 22.64
CA PRO A 158 14.23 -9.70 23.16
C PRO A 158 15.35 -9.56 22.10
N PRO A 159 16.11 -8.45 22.13
CA PRO A 159 17.15 -8.14 21.14
C PRO A 159 18.28 -9.17 21.11
#